data_AF-X1TE77-F1
#
_entry.id   AF-X1TE77-F1
#
_cell.length_a   1.000
_cell.length_b   1.000
_cell.length_c   1.000
_cell.angle_alpha   90.00
_cell.angle_beta   90.00
_cell.angle_gamma   90.00
#
_symmetry.space_group_name_H-M   'P 1'
#
loop_
_entity.id
_entity.type
_entity.pdbx_description
1 polymer ?
#
loop_
_entity_poly.entity_id
_entity_poly.type
_entity_poly.pdbx_seq_one_letter_code
_entity_poly.pdbx_strand_id
1 'polypeptide(L)' 'MIPTGPIAVKEVLGETVTKEELGGAKVHSQISGLADVIVKTEDECFKEIRTLLSYFPSNNREKVPRIPTG' A
#
# COMPACT_ATOMS: atom_id res chain seq x y z
N MET A 1 6.43 -5.62 1.63
CA MET A 1 7.58 -4.83 2.14
C MET A 1 7.92 -5.41 3.51
N ILE A 2 9.16 -5.86 3.75
CA ILE A 2 9.50 -6.50 5.03
C ILE A 2 10.87 -6.01 5.53
N PRO A 3 11.01 -5.67 6.81
CA PRO A 3 12.29 -5.24 7.38
C PRO A 3 13.27 -6.42 7.53
N THR A 4 12.76 -7.63 7.75
CA THR A 4 13.55 -8.85 7.94
C THR A 4 13.06 -9.94 6.99
N GLY A 5 13.97 -10.62 6.30
CA GLY A 5 13.64 -11.66 5.33
C GLY A 5 13.29 -13.01 5.98
N PRO A 6 12.61 -13.92 5.24
CA PRO A 6 12.20 -15.24 5.76
C PRO A 6 13.34 -16.13 6.27
N ILE A 7 14.54 -16.02 5.68
CA ILE A 7 15.72 -16.80 6.10
C ILE A 7 16.13 -16.41 7.53
N ALA A 8 16.21 -15.11 7.81
CA ALA A 8 16.56 -14.62 9.14
C ALA A 8 15.48 -14.98 10.19
N VAL A 9 14.19 -14.94 9.80
CA VAL A 9 13.08 -15.41 10.65
C VAL A 9 13.28 -16.89 11.00
N LYS A 10 13.64 -17.73 10.03
CA LYS A 10 13.92 -19.15 10.26
C LYS A 10 15.14 -19.39 11.14
N GLU A 11 16.23 -18.67 10.92
CA GLU A 11 17.48 -18.86 11.68
C GLU A 11 17.36 -18.41 13.13
N VAL A 12 16.62 -17.32 13.40
CA VAL A 12 16.52 -16.73 14.74
C VAL A 12 15.32 -17.27 15.52
N LEU A 13 14.16 -17.41 14.87
CA LEU A 13 12.91 -17.80 15.52
C LEU A 13 12.53 -19.26 15.26
N GLY A 14 13.21 -19.96 14.34
CA GLY A 14 12.87 -21.33 13.94
C GLY A 14 11.63 -21.43 13.04
N GLU A 15 10.98 -20.31 12.73
CA GLU A 15 9.73 -20.29 11.95
C GLU A 15 10.02 -20.33 10.45
N THR A 16 9.38 -21.28 9.76
CA THR A 16 9.45 -21.35 8.29
C THR A 16 8.23 -20.65 7.70
N VAL A 17 8.43 -19.42 7.24
CA VAL A 17 7.40 -18.59 6.59
C VAL A 17 7.81 -18.25 5.17
N THR A 18 6.85 -18.08 4.28
CA THR A 18 7.13 -17.58 2.92
C THR A 18 7.19 -16.05 2.89
N LYS A 19 7.75 -15.49 1.81
CA LYS A 19 7.78 -14.03 1.62
C LYS A 19 6.38 -13.43 1.52
N GLU A 20 5.44 -14.15 0.91
CA GLU A 20 4.06 -13.69 0.73
C GLU A 20 3.31 -13.67 2.07
N GLU A 21 3.50 -14.69 2.91
CA GLU A 21 2.91 -14.74 4.26
C GLU A 21 3.54 -13.70 5.20
N LEU A 22 4.80 -13.36 4.99
CA LEU A 22 5.53 -12.42 5.85
C LEU A 22 5.23 -10.95 5.53
N GLY A 23 4.95 -10.61 4.27
CA GLY A 23 4.66 -9.22 3.88
C GLY A 23 4.32 -9.05 2.40
N GLY A 24 3.51 -9.97 1.89
CA GLY A 24 2.81 -9.82 0.63
C GLY A 24 1.75 -8.72 0.69
N ALA A 25 1.12 -8.43 -0.44
CA ALA A 25 0.16 -7.33 -0.54
C ALA A 25 -1.02 -7.51 0.43
N LYS A 26 -1.58 -8.73 0.51
CA LYS A 26 -2.72 -9.05 1.38
C LYS A 26 -2.41 -8.84 2.86
N VAL A 27 -1.22 -9.24 3.31
CA VAL A 27 -0.78 -9.01 4.70
C VAL A 27 -0.76 -7.52 4.99
N HIS A 28 -0.28 -6.72 4.04
CA HIS A 28 -0.20 -5.29 4.23
C HIS A 28 -1.54 -4.56 4.22
N SER A 29 -2.50 -5.00 3.42
CA SER A 29 -3.81 -4.33 3.38
C SER A 29 -4.83 -4.85 4.38
N GLN A 30 -4.76 -6.12 4.77
CA GLN A 30 -5.81 -6.75 5.59
C GLN A 30 -5.41 -6.91 7.06
N ILE A 31 -4.12 -7.01 7.35
CA ILE A 31 -3.63 -7.33 8.70
C ILE A 31 -2.87 -6.14 9.28
N SER A 32 -1.78 -5.71 8.62
CA SER A 32 -0.92 -4.63 9.18
C SER A 32 -1.42 -3.21 8.90
N GLY A 33 -2.30 -3.02 7.92
CA GLY A 33 -2.81 -1.70 7.53
C GLY A 33 -1.77 -0.77 6.88
N LEU A 34 -0.64 -1.31 6.40
CA LEU A 34 0.42 -0.55 5.74
C LEU A 34 0.09 -0.20 4.28
N ALA A 35 -0.84 -0.93 3.65
CA ALA A 35 -1.25 -0.67 2.28
C ALA A 35 -2.76 -0.37 2.22
N ASP A 36 -3.12 0.84 1.78
CA ASP A 36 -4.53 1.26 1.73
C ASP A 36 -5.32 0.59 0.61
N VAL A 37 -4.68 0.34 -0.54
CA VAL A 37 -5.34 -0.17 -1.75
C VAL A 37 -4.51 -1.30 -2.36
N ILE A 38 -5.18 -2.36 -2.81
CA ILE A 38 -4.59 -3.41 -3.65
C ILE A 38 -5.28 -3.40 -5.01
N VAL A 39 -4.47 -3.39 -6.06
CA VAL A 39 -4.87 -3.49 -7.46
C VAL A 39 -4.14 -4.64 -8.13
N LYS A 40 -4.61 -5.08 -9.31
CA LYS A 40 -4.08 -6.28 -9.97
C LYS A 40 -2.92 -5.97 -10.90
N THR A 41 -2.83 -4.75 -11.40
CA THR A 41 -1.81 -4.33 -12.37
C THR A 41 -1.17 -3.01 -11.99
N GLU A 42 0.01 -2.73 -12.55
CA GLU A 42 0.71 -1.47 -12.35
C GLU A 42 -0.07 -0.28 -12.95
N ASP A 43 -0.70 -0.47 -14.12
CA ASP A 43 -1.54 0.56 -14.75
C ASP A 43 -2.74 0.96 -13.88
N GLU A 44 -3.41 -0.02 -13.26
CA GLU A 44 -4.45 0.25 -12.26
C GLU A 44 -3.88 1.01 -11.06
N CYS A 45 -2.67 0.68 -10.61
CA CYS A 45 -2.00 1.37 -9.50
C CYS A 45 -1.78 2.85 -9.81
N PHE A 46 -1.23 3.15 -10.99
CA PHE A 46 -1.04 4.52 -11.42
C PHE A 46 -2.36 5.28 -11.58
N LYS A 47 -3.41 4.61 -12.04
CA LYS A 47 -4.75 5.20 -12.14
C LYS A 47 -5.31 5.55 -10.75
N GLU A 48 -5.23 4.63 -9.79
CA GLU A 48 -5.71 4.87 -8.43
C GLU A 48 -4.92 5.98 -7.74
N ILE A 49 -3.60 6.04 -7.92
CA ILE A 49 -2.78 7.15 -7.39
C ILE A 49 -3.24 8.50 -7.96
N ARG A 50 -3.51 8.59 -9.27
CA ARG A 50 -4.01 9.83 -9.88
C ARG A 50 -5.39 10.22 -9.35
N THR A 51 -6.28 9.24 -9.19
CA THR A 51 -7.60 9.47 -8.58
C THR A 51 -7.46 9.98 -7.15
N LEU A 52 -6.63 9.34 -6.33
CA LEU A 52 -6.38 9.74 -4.95
C LEU A 52 -5.87 11.19 -4.89
N LEU A 53 -4.85 11.53 -5.68
CA LEU A 53 -4.29 12.87 -5.74
C LEU A 53 -5.28 13.93 -6.23
N SER A 54 -6.27 13.57 -7.04
CA SER A 54 -7.30 14.51 -7.52
C SER A 54 -8.18 15.09 -6.39
N TYR A 55 -8.24 14.41 -5.24
CA TYR A 55 -8.94 14.90 -4.06
C TYR A 55 -8.11 15.86 -3.20
N PHE A 56 -6.78 15.92 -3.39
CA PHE A 56 -5.89 16.74 -2.58
C PHE A 56 -5.49 18.05 -3.30
N PRO A 57 -5.27 19.14 -2.54
CA PRO A 57 -4.59 20.31 -3.09
C PRO A 57 -3.11 20.00 -3.33
N SER A 58 -2.42 20.87 -4.07
CA SER A 58 -0.97 20.75 -4.29
C SER A 58 -0.16 20.80 -2.99
N ASN A 59 -0.70 21.47 -1.96
CA ASN A 59 -0.11 21.59 -0.63
C ASN A 59 -1.16 22.02 0.41
N ASN A 60 -0.78 22.01 1.69
CA ASN A 60 -1.68 22.31 2.82
C ASN A 60 -2.13 23.78 2.95
N ARG A 61 -1.64 24.71 2.11
CA ARG A 61 -2.04 26.13 2.11
C ARG A 61 -3.11 26.43 1.07
N GLU A 62 -3.37 25.50 0.15
CA GLU A 62 -4.37 25.63 -0.90
C GLU A 62 -5.67 24.91 -0.53
N LYS A 63 -6.79 25.33 -1.12
CA LYS A 63 -8.08 24.64 -0.94
C LYS A 63 -8.12 23.40 -1.81
N VAL A 64 -8.82 22.36 -1.33
CA VAL A 64 -9.10 21.15 -2.12
C VAL A 64 -9.73 21.49 -3.49
N PRO A 65 -9.39 20.75 -4.56
CA PRO A 65 -10.06 20.87 -5.85
C PRO A 65 -11.57 20.66 -5.70
N ARG A 66 -12.38 21.46 -6.41
CA ARG A 66 -13.84 21.33 -6.44
C ARG A 66 -14.30 21.02 -7.85
N ILE A 67 -15.19 20.03 -7.96
CA ILE A 67 -15.85 19.68 -9.21
C ILE A 67 -17.23 20.34 -9.19
N PRO A 68 -17.60 21.15 -10.20
CA PRO A 68 -18.95 21.71 -10.27
C PRO A 68 -19.98 20.59 -10.34
N THR A 69 -20.85 20.54 -9.33
CA THR A 69 -22.10 19.76 -9.38
C THR A 69 -23.20 20.77 -9.72
N GLY A 70 -23.93 20.52 -10.81
CA GLY A 70 -25.01 21.40 -11.28
C GLY A 70 -26.16 21.55 -10.29
#